data_AF-A0A7S6UR02-F1
#
_entry.id   AF-A0A7S6UR02-F1
#
_cell.length_a   1.000
_cell.length_b   1.000
_cell.length_c   1.000
_cell.angle_alpha   90.00
_cell.angle_beta   90.00
_cell.angle_gamma   90.00
#
_symmetry.space_group_name_H-M   'P 1'
#
loop_
_entity.id
_entity.type
_entity.pdbx_description
1 polymer ?
#
loop_
_entity_poly.entity_id
_entity_poly.type
_entity_poly.pdbx_seq_one_letter_code
_entity_poly.pdbx_strand_id
1 'polypeptide(L)'
;MNAAKYPIIHVDAPELGSIEALGGRGALYLLALAQSHNQGRRLAPTRDATASVLLVLSALGVVHTDTTATSNVTYGGDGLHWSYSWAAEPYAGLEERLSDYLATHGRHARFAETWLRVWRELFPPEVTSYLRYHLRAHGFDTRHEKLLEPILAAHAGSFAIGHWRYACWASVRSMASKALQHPGDEDLLNKTLILELPRRLRLAFNAPGDNLCFSPSYSMSPYTLSTALATVATDLGDEVWKSVPNIERLR
;
A
#
# COMPACT_ATOMS: atom_id res chain seq x y z
N MET A 1 -38.24 5.44 19.46
CA MET A 1 -38.19 3.99 19.74
C MET A 1 -36.76 3.52 19.50
N ASN A 2 -36.09 3.13 20.58
CA ASN A 2 -34.69 2.67 20.59
C ASN A 2 -34.59 1.29 19.93
N ALA A 3 -33.85 1.18 18.84
CA ALA A 3 -33.33 -0.10 18.36
C ALA A 3 -31.90 -0.22 18.89
N ALA A 4 -31.74 -0.97 19.98
CA ALA A 4 -30.43 -1.41 20.45
C ALA A 4 -29.78 -2.26 19.34
N LYS A 5 -28.70 -1.75 18.73
CA LYS A 5 -27.85 -2.54 17.84
C LYS A 5 -27.00 -3.45 18.72
N TYR A 6 -27.38 -4.71 18.81
CA TYR A 6 -26.51 -5.74 19.36
C TYR A 6 -25.28 -5.89 18.44
N PRO A 7 -24.05 -5.87 18.96
CA PRO A 7 -22.89 -6.24 18.17
C PRO A 7 -23.01 -7.72 17.82
N ILE A 8 -22.90 -8.03 16.52
CA ILE A 8 -22.72 -9.41 16.06
C ILE A 8 -21.31 -9.81 16.50
N ILE A 9 -21.24 -10.59 17.57
CA ILE A 9 -20.00 -11.15 18.10
C ILE A 9 -19.65 -12.36 17.23
N HIS A 10 -18.53 -12.27 16.52
CA HIS A 10 -17.93 -13.44 15.88
C HIS A 10 -17.35 -14.33 16.99
N VAL A 11 -17.92 -15.53 17.14
CA VAL A 11 -17.65 -16.46 18.26
C VAL A 11 -16.22 -17.05 18.23
N ASP A 12 -15.47 -16.85 17.14
CA ASP A 12 -14.14 -17.46 16.94
C ASP A 12 -12.97 -16.46 16.78
N ALA A 13 -13.20 -15.15 16.96
CA ALA A 13 -12.12 -14.16 16.89
C ALA A 13 -11.34 -14.13 18.22
N PRO A 14 -9.99 -14.02 18.21
CA PRO A 14 -9.22 -13.92 19.44
C PRO A 14 -9.69 -12.71 20.27
N GLU A 15 -9.90 -12.90 21.57
CA GLU A 15 -10.23 -11.79 22.48
C GLU A 15 -9.00 -10.87 22.62
N LEU A 16 -8.98 -9.80 21.82
CA LEU A 16 -7.97 -8.77 21.91
C LEU A 16 -8.37 -7.77 23.00
N GLY A 17 -7.67 -7.81 24.12
CA GLY A 17 -7.97 -6.96 25.28
C GLY A 17 -7.38 -5.54 25.21
N SER A 18 -6.45 -5.27 24.30
CA SER A 18 -5.79 -3.95 24.20
C SER A 18 -5.05 -3.75 22.86
N ILE A 19 -4.56 -2.53 22.61
CA ILE A 19 -3.74 -2.19 21.43
C ILE A 19 -2.46 -3.03 21.35
N GLU A 20 -1.84 -3.33 22.48
CA GLU A 20 -0.65 -4.19 22.53
C GLU A 20 -0.91 -5.58 21.96
N ALA A 21 -2.12 -6.12 22.17
CA ALA A 21 -2.52 -7.44 21.69
C ALA A 21 -2.68 -7.50 20.16
N LEU A 22 -2.87 -6.37 19.47
CA LEU A 22 -2.90 -6.30 18.00
C LEU A 22 -1.54 -6.63 17.36
N GLY A 23 -0.45 -6.44 18.12
CA GLY A 23 0.89 -6.42 17.58
C GLY A 23 1.13 -5.29 16.57
N GLY A 24 2.34 -5.23 16.02
CA GLY A 24 2.75 -4.14 15.12
C GLY A 24 1.91 -4.05 13.85
N ARG A 25 1.68 -5.19 13.16
CA ARG A 25 0.93 -5.22 11.90
C ARG A 25 -0.53 -4.80 12.09
N GLY A 26 -1.21 -5.37 13.10
CA GLY A 26 -2.61 -5.06 13.39
C GLY A 26 -2.79 -3.58 13.74
N ALA A 27 -1.92 -3.04 14.60
CA ALA A 27 -1.95 -1.63 14.98
C ALA A 27 -1.71 -0.70 13.77
N LEU A 28 -0.73 -1.01 12.92
CA LEU A 28 -0.45 -0.22 11.70
C LEU A 28 -1.64 -0.23 10.73
N TYR A 29 -2.23 -1.40 10.50
CA TYR A 29 -3.36 -1.54 9.58
C TYR A 29 -4.60 -0.82 10.09
N LEU A 30 -4.89 -0.92 11.39
CA LEU A 30 -6.02 -0.24 12.01
C LEU A 30 -5.82 1.28 12.01
N LEU A 31 -4.58 1.74 12.27
CA LEU A 31 -4.23 3.16 12.16
C LEU A 31 -4.47 3.68 10.75
N ALA A 32 -3.94 2.97 9.75
CA ALA A 32 -4.09 3.35 8.35
C ALA A 32 -5.57 3.41 7.92
N LEU A 33 -6.39 2.47 8.41
CA LEU A 33 -7.83 2.46 8.16
C LEU A 33 -8.54 3.65 8.81
N ALA A 34 -8.24 3.96 10.08
CA ALA A 34 -8.79 5.11 10.78
C ALA A 34 -8.42 6.42 10.07
N GLN A 35 -7.14 6.59 9.71
CA GLN A 35 -6.66 7.74 8.94
C GLN A 35 -7.35 7.84 7.57
N SER A 36 -7.51 6.72 6.86
CA SER A 36 -8.19 6.69 5.57
C SER A 36 -9.62 7.20 5.69
N HIS A 37 -10.33 6.74 6.73
CA HIS A 37 -11.70 7.15 7.01
C HIS A 37 -11.82 8.63 7.39
N ASN A 38 -10.99 9.09 8.31
CA ASN A 38 -11.05 10.45 8.85
C ASN A 38 -10.57 11.51 7.84
N GLN A 39 -9.59 11.16 6.99
CA GLN A 39 -8.97 12.10 6.06
C GLN A 39 -9.53 12.01 4.63
N GLY A 40 -10.41 11.05 4.33
CA GLY A 40 -10.94 10.83 2.98
C GLY A 40 -9.88 10.35 1.98
N ARG A 41 -8.83 9.67 2.46
CA ARG A 41 -7.69 9.20 1.64
C ARG A 41 -7.77 7.71 1.38
N ARG A 42 -7.13 7.25 0.30
CA ARG A 42 -7.08 5.82 -0.03
C ARG A 42 -6.31 5.07 1.06
N LEU A 43 -6.79 3.88 1.42
CA LEU A 43 -6.11 3.03 2.41
C LEU A 43 -4.81 2.46 1.83
N ALA A 44 -4.92 1.78 0.70
CA ALA A 44 -3.82 1.11 0.03
C ALA A 44 -3.83 1.39 -1.50
N PRO A 45 -2.74 1.05 -2.22
CA PRO A 45 -2.60 1.40 -3.64
C PRO A 45 -3.63 0.75 -4.58
N THR A 46 -4.02 -0.48 -4.29
CA THR A 46 -4.96 -1.28 -5.08
C THR A 46 -6.10 -1.79 -4.23
N ARG A 47 -7.24 -2.07 -4.87
CA ARG A 47 -8.41 -2.67 -4.20
C ARG A 47 -8.07 -3.98 -3.50
N ASP A 48 -7.23 -4.82 -4.11
CA ASP A 48 -6.81 -6.10 -3.52
C ASP A 48 -5.92 -5.92 -2.29
N ALA A 49 -5.07 -4.89 -2.28
CA ALA A 49 -4.29 -4.52 -1.10
C ALA A 49 -5.21 -4.00 0.02
N THR A 50 -6.19 -3.14 -0.31
CA THR A 50 -7.21 -2.69 0.65
C THR A 50 -7.99 -3.89 1.22
N ALA A 51 -8.41 -4.83 0.36
CA ALA A 51 -9.11 -6.04 0.79
C ALA A 51 -8.25 -6.91 1.71
N SER A 52 -6.96 -7.04 1.42
CA SER A 52 -6.01 -7.80 2.26
C SER A 52 -5.85 -7.19 3.65
N VAL A 53 -5.79 -5.85 3.74
CA VAL A 53 -5.75 -5.14 5.04
C VAL A 53 -7.03 -5.39 5.83
N LEU A 54 -8.19 -5.23 5.19
CA LEU A 54 -9.48 -5.44 5.83
C LEU A 54 -9.67 -6.91 6.28
N LEU A 55 -9.21 -7.88 5.50
CA LEU A 55 -9.24 -9.29 5.85
C LEU A 55 -8.43 -9.57 7.12
N VAL A 56 -7.22 -9.00 7.23
CA VAL A 56 -6.38 -9.15 8.43
C VAL A 56 -7.07 -8.53 9.65
N LEU A 57 -7.61 -7.32 9.52
CA LEU A 57 -8.33 -6.66 10.61
C LEU A 57 -9.61 -7.41 11.00
N SER A 58 -10.28 -8.05 10.05
CA SER A 58 -11.46 -8.85 10.31
C SER A 58 -11.12 -10.17 11.01
N ALA A 59 -10.04 -10.83 10.60
CA ALA A 59 -9.52 -12.01 11.29
C ALA A 59 -9.08 -11.72 12.74
N LEU A 60 -8.67 -10.48 13.02
CA LEU A 60 -8.37 -9.99 14.37
C LEU A 60 -9.62 -9.57 15.16
N GLY A 61 -10.82 -9.61 14.55
CA GLY A 61 -12.07 -9.26 15.21
C GLY A 61 -12.25 -7.75 15.49
N VAL A 62 -11.43 -6.88 14.90
CA VAL A 62 -11.53 -5.43 15.13
C VAL A 62 -12.44 -4.70 14.15
N VAL A 63 -12.66 -5.30 12.97
CA VAL A 63 -13.61 -4.81 11.95
C VAL A 63 -14.42 -5.95 11.34
N HIS A 64 -15.58 -5.62 10.76
CA HIS A 64 -16.39 -6.55 9.97
C HIS A 64 -16.48 -6.06 8.52
N THR A 65 -16.30 -6.92 7.52
CA THR A 65 -16.27 -6.56 6.09
C THR A 65 -17.56 -6.88 5.33
N ASP A 66 -18.36 -7.83 5.80
CA ASP A 66 -19.60 -8.27 5.12
C ASP A 66 -20.81 -7.42 5.55
N THR A 67 -20.80 -6.14 5.18
CA THR A 67 -21.79 -5.17 5.66
C THR A 67 -22.34 -4.30 4.52
N THR A 68 -23.67 -4.13 4.40
CA THR A 68 -24.29 -3.56 3.19
C THR A 68 -25.13 -2.28 3.39
N ALA A 69 -25.46 -1.86 4.63
CA ALA A 69 -26.42 -0.75 4.83
C ALA A 69 -26.03 0.33 5.84
N THR A 70 -25.18 0.05 6.84
CA THR A 70 -24.78 1.05 7.87
C THR A 70 -23.28 1.05 8.14
N SER A 71 -22.48 0.64 7.16
CA SER A 71 -21.04 0.50 7.25
C SER A 71 -20.31 1.67 6.60
N ASN A 72 -19.09 1.90 7.07
CA ASN A 72 -18.15 2.81 6.44
C ASN A 72 -17.70 2.22 5.10
N VAL A 73 -17.32 3.10 4.17
CA VAL A 73 -16.81 2.72 2.85
C VAL A 73 -15.37 3.20 2.72
N THR A 74 -14.49 2.36 2.17
CA THR A 74 -13.11 2.78 1.87
C THR A 74 -13.06 3.77 0.71
N TYR A 75 -12.22 4.80 0.85
CA TYR A 75 -12.11 5.89 -0.11
C TYR A 75 -11.30 5.53 -1.36
N GLY A 76 -11.61 6.20 -2.48
CA GLY A 76 -10.85 6.19 -3.73
C GLY A 76 -11.01 4.94 -4.60
N GLY A 77 -12.26 4.49 -4.76
CA GLY A 77 -12.67 3.55 -5.81
C GLY A 77 -12.64 2.08 -5.43
N ASP A 78 -12.21 1.74 -4.21
CA ASP A 78 -12.19 0.35 -3.73
C ASP A 78 -13.59 -0.13 -3.33
N GLY A 79 -14.43 0.79 -2.79
CA GLY A 79 -15.84 0.55 -2.48
C GLY A 79 -16.08 -0.56 -1.47
N LEU A 80 -15.06 -0.90 -0.67
CA LEU A 80 -15.14 -1.99 0.29
C LEU A 80 -15.78 -1.47 1.57
N HIS A 81 -16.83 -2.17 2.00
CA HIS A 81 -17.56 -1.84 3.19
C HIS A 81 -16.86 -2.41 4.42
N TRP A 82 -16.88 -1.66 5.51
CA TRP A 82 -16.39 -2.13 6.80
C TRP A 82 -17.11 -1.45 7.97
N SER A 83 -17.16 -2.10 9.13
CA SER A 83 -17.63 -1.48 10.37
C SER A 83 -16.70 -1.84 11.53
N TYR A 84 -16.46 -0.89 12.42
CA TYR A 84 -15.71 -1.12 13.65
C TYR A 84 -16.49 -2.03 14.60
N SER A 85 -15.85 -3.08 15.12
CA SER A 85 -16.48 -4.09 15.98
C SER A 85 -15.71 -4.38 17.27
N TRP A 86 -14.56 -3.75 17.46
CA TRP A 86 -13.73 -4.01 18.63
C TRP A 86 -14.35 -3.43 19.91
N ALA A 87 -14.73 -4.31 20.84
CA ALA A 87 -15.41 -3.90 22.07
C ALA A 87 -14.47 -3.34 23.15
N ALA A 88 -13.21 -3.80 23.18
CA ALA A 88 -12.25 -3.44 24.22
C ALA A 88 -11.77 -1.98 24.11
N GLU A 89 -11.70 -1.45 22.89
CA GLU A 89 -11.22 -0.09 22.61
C GLU A 89 -12.31 0.71 21.90
N PRO A 90 -12.70 1.90 22.38
CA PRO A 90 -13.67 2.74 21.68
C PRO A 90 -13.04 3.35 20.41
N TYR A 91 -13.83 3.53 19.36
CA TYR A 91 -13.35 4.17 18.12
C TYR A 91 -12.90 5.63 18.33
N ALA A 92 -13.53 6.35 19.28
CA ALA A 92 -13.17 7.73 19.60
C ALA A 92 -11.73 7.82 20.14
N GLY A 93 -10.91 8.68 19.52
CA GLY A 93 -9.49 8.85 19.87
C GLY A 93 -8.59 7.66 19.50
N LEU A 94 -9.10 6.67 18.76
CA LEU A 94 -8.35 5.46 18.40
C LEU A 94 -7.12 5.78 17.54
N GLU A 95 -7.23 6.72 16.60
CA GLU A 95 -6.13 7.14 15.73
C GLU A 95 -4.93 7.66 16.53
N GLU A 96 -5.19 8.50 17.55
CA GLU A 96 -4.16 9.06 18.42
C GLU A 96 -3.49 7.97 19.26
N ARG A 97 -4.28 7.11 19.92
CA ARG A 97 -3.76 6.00 20.73
C ARG A 97 -2.90 5.02 19.92
N LEU A 98 -3.33 4.68 18.70
CA LEU A 98 -2.56 3.82 17.80
C LEU A 98 -1.27 4.49 17.32
N SER A 99 -1.33 5.80 17.03
CA SER A 99 -0.16 6.58 16.64
C SER A 99 0.86 6.63 17.76
N ASP A 100 0.43 6.90 18.99
CA ASP A 100 1.30 6.94 20.18
C ASP A 100 1.93 5.58 20.46
N TYR A 101 1.14 4.50 20.40
CA TYR A 101 1.62 3.15 20.57
C TYR A 101 2.73 2.81 19.55
N LEU A 102 2.49 3.07 18.27
CA LEU A 102 3.44 2.78 17.19
C LEU A 102 4.66 3.71 17.22
N ALA A 103 4.50 4.98 17.56
CA ALA A 103 5.62 5.90 17.71
C ALA A 103 6.54 5.50 18.88
N THR A 104 5.95 4.99 19.97
CA THR A 104 6.68 4.57 21.17
C THR A 104 7.32 3.19 21.00
N HIS A 105 6.59 2.23 20.44
CA HIS A 105 7.01 0.82 20.43
C HIS A 105 7.41 0.31 19.05
N GLY A 106 6.94 0.92 17.97
CA GLY A 106 7.11 0.44 16.60
C GLY A 106 8.57 0.33 16.19
N ARG A 107 9.44 1.19 16.72
CA ARG A 107 10.89 1.15 16.45
C ARG A 107 11.63 0.08 17.24
N HIS A 108 10.97 -0.64 18.14
CA HIS A 108 11.64 -1.72 18.86
C HIS A 108 12.04 -2.83 17.88
N ALA A 109 13.27 -3.33 18.02
CA ALA A 109 13.85 -4.38 17.16
C ALA A 109 12.97 -5.63 16.93
N ARG A 110 12.02 -5.92 17.83
CA ARG A 110 11.07 -7.02 17.71
C ARG A 110 10.11 -6.86 16.53
N PHE A 111 9.88 -5.64 16.05
CA PHE A 111 8.99 -5.34 14.93
C PHE A 111 9.72 -5.18 13.60
N ALA A 112 11.05 -5.18 13.57
CA ALA A 112 11.83 -4.98 12.34
C ALA A 112 11.44 -5.97 11.23
N GLU A 113 11.27 -7.26 11.57
CA GLU A 113 10.79 -8.27 10.61
C GLU A 113 9.35 -8.03 10.15
N THR A 114 8.51 -7.51 11.04
CA THR A 114 7.12 -7.15 10.72
C THR A 114 7.09 -6.01 9.71
N TRP A 115 7.88 -4.96 9.91
CA TRP A 115 7.96 -3.83 8.99
C TRP A 115 8.57 -4.20 7.64
N LEU A 116 9.59 -5.05 7.63
CA LEU A 116 10.15 -5.56 6.38
C LEU A 116 9.10 -6.36 5.60
N ARG A 117 8.30 -7.18 6.29
CA ARG A 117 7.20 -7.92 5.66
C ARG A 117 6.13 -6.98 5.10
N VAL A 118 5.67 -6.02 5.90
CA VAL A 118 4.66 -5.04 5.45
C VAL A 118 5.17 -4.23 4.26
N TRP A 119 6.44 -3.80 4.27
CA TRP A 119 7.04 -3.11 3.12
C TRP A 119 7.03 -3.98 1.86
N ARG A 120 7.39 -5.27 1.96
CA ARG A 120 7.36 -6.22 0.84
C ARG A 120 5.95 -6.47 0.31
N GLU A 121 4.93 -6.42 1.17
CA GLU A 121 3.52 -6.55 0.78
C GLU A 121 2.99 -5.27 0.11
N LEU A 122 3.46 -4.09 0.53
CA LEU A 122 3.11 -2.80 -0.05
C LEU A 122 3.78 -2.54 -1.41
N PHE A 123 5.00 -3.05 -1.58
CA PHE A 123 5.82 -2.83 -2.77
C PHE A 123 5.10 -3.15 -4.10
N PRO A 124 4.54 -4.35 -4.35
CA PRO A 124 3.93 -4.67 -5.63
C PRO A 124 2.67 -3.83 -5.94
N PRO A 125 1.73 -3.62 -5.00
CA PRO A 125 0.60 -2.72 -5.20
C PRO A 125 0.99 -1.28 -5.53
N GLU A 126 2.02 -0.73 -4.87
CA GLU A 126 2.53 0.63 -5.14
C GLU A 126 3.00 0.78 -6.60
N VAL A 127 3.85 -0.16 -7.05
CA VAL A 127 4.36 -0.14 -8.43
C VAL A 127 3.23 -0.33 -9.43
N THR A 128 2.32 -1.27 -9.17
CA THR A 128 1.17 -1.55 -10.05
C THR A 128 0.27 -0.33 -10.17
N SER A 129 -0.09 0.31 -9.06
CA SER A 129 -0.93 1.51 -9.11
C SER A 129 -0.24 2.68 -9.83
N TYR A 130 1.08 2.81 -9.70
CA TYR A 130 1.84 3.86 -10.39
C TYR A 130 1.91 3.61 -11.90
N LEU A 131 2.12 2.36 -12.33
CA LEU A 131 2.05 1.99 -13.74
C LEU A 131 0.66 2.27 -14.32
N ARG A 132 -0.40 1.83 -13.63
CA ARG A 132 -1.80 2.05 -14.01
C ARG A 132 -2.11 3.53 -14.20
N TYR A 133 -1.62 4.38 -13.31
CA TYR A 133 -1.77 5.84 -13.42
C TYR A 133 -1.20 6.36 -14.74
N HIS A 134 0.03 5.98 -15.09
CA HIS A 134 0.68 6.43 -16.33
C HIS A 134 0.03 5.84 -17.58
N LEU A 135 -0.39 4.57 -17.55
CA LEU A 135 -1.13 3.96 -18.66
C LEU A 135 -2.41 4.78 -18.97
N ARG A 136 -3.21 5.09 -17.94
CA ARG A 136 -4.42 5.91 -18.09
C ARG A 136 -4.12 7.32 -18.57
N ALA A 137 -3.08 7.96 -18.04
CA ALA A 137 -2.69 9.31 -18.44
C ALA A 137 -2.31 9.40 -19.93
N HIS A 138 -1.85 8.28 -20.52
CA HIS A 138 -1.52 8.17 -21.94
C HIS A 138 -2.63 7.52 -22.79
N GLY A 139 -3.81 7.24 -22.21
CA GLY A 139 -4.94 6.66 -22.93
C GLY A 139 -4.81 5.16 -23.25
N PHE A 140 -3.87 4.46 -22.61
CA PHE A 140 -3.71 3.02 -22.78
C PHE A 140 -4.67 2.21 -21.91
N ASP A 141 -5.04 1.03 -22.39
CA ASP A 141 -5.82 0.08 -21.61
C ASP A 141 -5.04 -0.37 -20.37
N THR A 142 -5.70 -0.37 -19.21
CA THR A 142 -5.11 -0.84 -17.96
C THR A 142 -4.67 -2.30 -17.99
N ARG A 143 -5.14 -3.13 -18.95
CA ARG A 143 -4.72 -4.52 -19.11
C ARG A 143 -3.20 -4.69 -19.27
N HIS A 144 -2.49 -3.69 -19.80
CA HIS A 144 -1.03 -3.74 -19.92
C HIS A 144 -0.33 -3.84 -18.56
N GLU A 145 -1.01 -3.48 -17.46
CA GLU A 145 -0.45 -3.67 -16.11
C GLU A 145 -0.18 -5.13 -15.77
N LYS A 146 -0.90 -6.09 -16.38
CA LYS A 146 -0.66 -7.53 -16.18
C LYS A 146 0.73 -7.96 -16.62
N LEU A 147 1.36 -7.22 -17.53
CA LEU A 147 2.73 -7.49 -17.98
C LEU A 147 3.78 -7.22 -16.89
N LEU A 148 3.41 -6.49 -15.83
CA LEU A 148 4.29 -6.15 -14.73
C LEU A 148 4.52 -7.34 -13.78
N GLU A 149 3.53 -8.21 -13.61
CA GLU A 149 3.55 -9.34 -12.66
C GLU A 149 4.79 -10.25 -12.80
N PRO A 150 5.11 -10.80 -13.99
CA PRO A 150 6.30 -11.63 -14.15
C PRO A 150 7.61 -10.86 -13.92
N ILE A 151 7.63 -9.55 -14.21
CA ILE A 151 8.81 -8.70 -14.03
C ILE A 151 9.04 -8.42 -12.54
N LEU A 152 7.98 -8.15 -11.78
CA LEU A 152 8.03 -8.01 -10.32
C LEU A 152 8.52 -9.30 -9.67
N ALA A 153 7.99 -10.45 -10.08
CA ALA A 153 8.39 -11.76 -9.56
C ALA A 153 9.89 -12.03 -9.78
N ALA A 154 10.43 -11.68 -10.95
CA ALA A 154 11.84 -11.87 -11.29
C ALA A 154 12.81 -10.93 -10.53
N HIS A 155 12.30 -9.84 -9.95
CA HIS A 155 13.11 -8.77 -9.34
C HIS A 155 12.64 -8.38 -7.94
N ALA A 156 11.92 -9.28 -7.27
CA ALA A 156 11.29 -9.02 -5.98
C ALA A 156 12.33 -8.60 -4.93
N GLY A 157 12.19 -7.38 -4.41
CA GLY A 157 13.07 -6.83 -3.38
C GLY A 157 14.48 -6.45 -3.85
N SER A 158 14.77 -6.46 -5.16
CA SER A 158 16.09 -6.05 -5.68
C SER A 158 16.22 -4.53 -5.87
N PHE A 159 15.09 -3.83 -6.02
CA PHE A 159 15.09 -2.40 -6.29
C PHE A 159 14.11 -1.68 -5.36
N ALA A 160 14.47 -0.46 -4.96
CA ALA A 160 13.58 0.43 -4.23
C ALA A 160 12.33 0.81 -5.05
N ILE A 161 11.23 1.14 -4.38
CA ILE A 161 9.96 1.50 -5.06
C ILE A 161 10.17 2.68 -6.01
N GLY A 162 11.01 3.65 -5.65
CA GLY A 162 11.29 4.82 -6.49
C GLY A 162 11.97 4.47 -7.82
N HIS A 163 12.84 3.46 -7.87
CA HIS A 163 13.41 2.95 -9.12
C HIS A 163 12.34 2.36 -10.03
N TRP A 164 11.39 1.61 -9.45
CA TRP A 164 10.26 1.07 -10.18
C TRP A 164 9.32 2.15 -10.71
N ARG A 165 9.08 3.20 -9.92
CA ARG A 165 8.27 4.35 -10.36
C ARG A 165 8.93 5.04 -11.55
N TYR A 166 10.23 5.33 -11.48
CA TYR A 166 10.96 5.86 -12.63
C TYR A 166 10.86 4.93 -13.85
N ALA A 167 11.09 3.63 -13.67
CA ALA A 167 11.04 2.66 -14.75
C ALA A 167 9.65 2.61 -15.41
N CYS A 168 8.57 2.61 -14.62
CA CYS A 168 7.20 2.66 -15.14
C CYS A 168 6.95 3.94 -15.94
N TRP A 169 7.33 5.10 -15.40
CA TRP A 169 7.18 6.38 -16.10
C TRP A 169 7.93 6.40 -17.44
N ALA A 170 9.21 5.99 -17.43
CA ALA A 170 10.05 5.99 -18.63
C ALA A 170 9.53 5.00 -19.68
N SER A 171 9.14 3.79 -19.25
CA SER A 171 8.66 2.74 -20.16
C SER A 171 7.32 3.09 -20.80
N VAL A 172 6.37 3.68 -20.06
CA VAL A 172 5.09 4.10 -20.65
C VAL A 172 5.31 5.23 -21.67
N ARG A 173 6.25 6.15 -21.46
CA ARG A 173 6.60 7.17 -22.46
C ARG A 173 7.26 6.56 -23.70
N SER A 174 8.10 5.55 -23.54
CA SER A 174 8.62 4.78 -24.68
C SER A 174 7.50 4.09 -25.46
N MET A 175 6.51 3.52 -24.75
CA MET A 175 5.32 2.92 -25.34
C MET A 175 4.47 3.97 -26.09
N ALA A 176 4.26 5.16 -25.52
CA ALA A 176 3.58 6.28 -26.17
C ALA A 176 4.28 6.73 -27.46
N SER A 177 5.62 6.82 -27.44
CA SER A 177 6.40 7.13 -28.64
C SER A 177 6.20 6.07 -29.74
N LYS A 178 6.15 4.79 -29.36
CA LYS A 178 5.90 3.69 -30.31
C LYS A 178 4.47 3.66 -30.83
N ALA A 179 3.47 3.96 -30.02
CA ALA A 179 2.08 4.06 -30.44
C ALA A 179 1.88 5.15 -31.51
N LEU A 180 2.60 6.28 -31.42
CA LEU A 180 2.57 7.34 -32.43
C LEU A 180 3.21 6.91 -33.76
N GLN A 181 4.23 6.07 -33.72
CA GLN A 181 4.93 5.56 -34.91
C GLN A 181 4.19 4.39 -35.56
N HIS A 182 3.51 3.57 -34.75
CA HIS A 182 2.84 2.34 -35.16
C HIS A 182 1.45 2.25 -34.51
N PRO A 183 0.45 3.02 -34.97
CA PRO A 183 -0.87 3.05 -34.36
C PRO A 183 -1.57 1.68 -34.41
N GLY A 184 -2.10 1.23 -33.28
CA GLY A 184 -2.87 -0.02 -33.18
C GLY A 184 -2.05 -1.31 -33.08
N ASP A 185 -0.71 -1.24 -33.12
CA ASP A 185 0.16 -2.42 -32.95
C ASP A 185 0.35 -2.76 -31.47
N GLU A 186 -0.66 -3.39 -30.88
CA GLU A 186 -0.68 -3.81 -29.47
C GLU A 186 0.47 -4.75 -29.08
N ASP A 187 0.89 -5.62 -30.00
CA ASP A 187 2.00 -6.55 -29.76
C ASP A 187 3.32 -5.80 -29.62
N LEU A 188 3.55 -4.77 -30.45
CA LEU A 188 4.70 -3.89 -30.31
C LEU A 188 4.68 -3.12 -28.99
N LEU A 189 3.51 -2.63 -28.56
CA LEU A 189 3.38 -1.93 -27.28
C LEU A 189 3.70 -2.85 -26.09
N ASN A 190 3.14 -4.06 -26.09
CA ASN A 190 3.43 -5.09 -25.09
C ASN A 190 4.93 -5.41 -25.04
N LYS A 191 5.54 -5.68 -26.18
CA LYS A 191 6.99 -5.94 -26.29
C LYS A 191 7.81 -4.75 -25.78
N THR A 192 7.40 -3.53 -26.12
CA THR A 192 8.08 -2.31 -25.67
C THR A 192 8.07 -2.22 -24.15
N LEU A 193 6.93 -2.43 -23.51
CA LEU A 193 6.82 -2.38 -22.05
C LEU A 193 7.66 -3.46 -21.37
N ILE A 194 7.58 -4.70 -21.86
CA ILE A 194 8.33 -5.86 -21.34
C ILE A 194 9.85 -5.65 -21.45
N LEU A 195 10.33 -5.07 -22.55
CA LEU A 195 11.77 -4.84 -22.76
C LEU A 195 12.28 -3.61 -22.02
N GLU A 196 11.52 -2.51 -22.02
CA GLU A 196 11.95 -1.27 -21.40
C GLU A 196 11.97 -1.35 -19.88
N LEU A 197 10.97 -1.95 -19.22
CA LEU A 197 10.90 -1.98 -17.75
C LEU A 197 12.18 -2.54 -17.09
N PRO A 198 12.64 -3.77 -17.40
CA PRO A 198 13.89 -4.29 -16.84
C PRO A 198 15.12 -3.48 -17.24
N ARG A 199 15.14 -2.94 -18.47
CA ARG A 199 16.23 -2.10 -18.95
C ARG A 199 16.34 -0.81 -18.12
N ARG A 200 15.21 -0.16 -17.84
CA ARG A 200 15.15 1.07 -17.04
C ARG A 200 15.46 0.83 -15.57
N LEU A 201 15.05 -0.31 -15.01
CA LEU A 201 15.42 -0.70 -13.65
C LEU A 201 16.93 -0.85 -13.49
N ARG A 202 17.60 -1.55 -14.42
CA ARG A 202 19.07 -1.68 -14.41
C ARG A 202 19.78 -0.33 -14.55
N LEU A 203 19.25 0.55 -15.41
CA LEU A 203 19.78 1.91 -15.55
C LEU A 203 19.62 2.72 -14.26
N ALA A 204 18.46 2.65 -13.62
CA ALA A 204 18.19 3.36 -12.37
C ALA A 204 19.09 2.86 -11.24
N PHE A 205 19.23 1.54 -11.10
CA PHE A 205 20.07 0.93 -10.06
C PHE A 205 21.55 1.31 -10.17
N ASN A 206 22.05 1.48 -11.40
CA ASN A 206 23.43 1.86 -11.65
C ASN A 206 23.65 3.38 -11.68
N ALA A 207 22.59 4.19 -11.50
CA ALA A 207 22.71 5.64 -11.51
C ALA A 207 23.32 6.13 -10.19
N PRO A 208 24.21 7.14 -10.22
CA PRO A 208 24.80 7.68 -9.00
C PRO A 208 23.77 8.52 -8.22
N GLY A 209 23.67 8.28 -6.91
CA GLY A 209 22.79 9.01 -5.99
C GLY A 209 21.30 8.69 -6.20
N ASP A 210 20.42 9.65 -5.87
CA ASP A 210 18.95 9.52 -6.04
C ASP A 210 18.49 9.73 -7.50
N ASN A 211 19.43 9.78 -8.46
CA ASN A 211 19.10 9.95 -9.86
C ASN A 211 18.26 8.76 -10.37
N LEU A 212 17.18 9.05 -11.08
CA LEU A 212 16.25 8.04 -11.61
C LEU A 212 15.53 7.23 -10.50
N CYS A 213 15.37 7.80 -9.31
CA CYS A 213 14.57 7.26 -8.22
C CYS A 213 13.44 8.25 -7.87
N PHE A 214 12.19 7.89 -8.17
CA PHE A 214 11.05 8.78 -7.99
C PHE A 214 10.37 8.55 -6.63
N SER A 215 10.68 9.39 -5.63
CA SER A 215 9.89 9.47 -4.40
C SER A 215 8.65 10.36 -4.60
N PRO A 216 7.61 10.28 -3.75
CA PRO A 216 6.49 11.23 -3.75
C PRO A 216 6.97 12.61 -3.23
N SER A 217 7.76 13.36 -4.00
CA SER A 217 8.54 14.49 -3.47
C SER A 217 7.76 15.80 -3.19
N TYR A 218 6.42 15.84 -3.32
CA TYR A 218 5.62 17.05 -3.02
C TYR A 218 4.25 16.78 -2.36
N SER A 219 3.88 15.51 -2.23
CA SER A 219 2.70 15.09 -1.50
C SER A 219 3.05 13.74 -0.91
N MET A 220 2.77 13.54 0.39
CA MET A 220 2.85 12.21 0.99
C MET A 220 2.09 11.22 0.09
N SER A 221 2.54 9.96 0.05
CA SER A 221 1.85 8.91 -0.71
C SER A 221 0.34 9.04 -0.52
N PRO A 222 -0.49 8.98 -1.57
CA PRO A 222 -1.94 9.13 -1.40
C PRO A 222 -2.56 8.02 -0.54
N TYR A 223 -1.77 7.01 -0.18
CA TYR A 223 -2.15 5.84 0.60
C TYR A 223 -1.77 5.99 2.07
N THR A 224 -2.76 5.95 2.96
CA THR A 224 -2.54 6.11 4.40
C THR A 224 -1.68 4.98 4.97
N LEU A 225 -1.77 3.76 4.44
CA LEU A 225 -0.92 2.65 4.90
C LEU A 225 0.57 2.91 4.65
N SER A 226 0.91 3.37 3.45
CA SER A 226 2.30 3.68 3.09
C SER A 226 2.83 4.89 3.86
N THR A 227 1.98 5.91 4.09
CA THR A 227 2.30 7.04 4.97
C THR A 227 2.55 6.57 6.41
N ALA A 228 1.61 5.83 7.00
CA ALA A 228 1.71 5.38 8.40
C ALA A 228 2.92 4.47 8.64
N LEU A 229 3.25 3.59 7.68
CA LEU A 229 4.48 2.80 7.75
C LEU A 229 5.72 3.71 7.79
N ALA A 230 5.78 4.67 6.87
CA ALA A 230 6.96 5.52 6.67
C ALA A 230 7.20 6.52 7.81
N THR A 231 6.13 7.04 8.42
CA THR A 231 6.23 8.19 9.35
C THR A 231 5.83 7.88 10.79
N VAL A 232 5.02 6.84 11.03
CA VAL A 232 4.51 6.53 12.38
C VAL A 232 5.14 5.25 12.91
N ALA A 233 4.98 4.13 12.20
CA ALA A 233 5.52 2.84 12.62
C ALA A 233 7.05 2.77 12.52
N THR A 234 7.64 3.54 11.59
CA THR A 234 9.08 3.66 11.38
C THR A 234 9.51 5.13 11.30
N ASP A 235 10.82 5.38 11.23
CA ASP A 235 11.40 6.71 10.95
C ASP A 235 11.94 6.83 9.51
N LEU A 236 11.56 5.90 8.62
CA LEU A 236 12.14 5.80 7.28
C LEU A 236 11.87 7.06 6.45
N GLY A 237 10.69 7.69 6.61
CA GLY A 237 10.29 8.83 5.81
C GLY A 237 10.40 8.50 4.31
N ASP A 238 11.21 9.28 3.58
CA ASP A 238 11.44 9.06 2.15
C ASP A 238 12.20 7.78 1.82
N GLU A 239 12.98 7.24 2.76
CA GLU A 239 13.79 6.03 2.55
C GLU A 239 12.93 4.81 2.25
N VAL A 240 11.67 4.80 2.69
CA VAL A 240 10.70 3.75 2.33
C VAL A 240 10.56 3.61 0.81
N TRP A 241 10.81 4.69 0.06
CA TRP A 241 10.76 4.72 -1.41
C TRP A 241 12.13 4.61 -2.07
N LYS A 242 13.16 5.15 -1.42
CA LYS A 242 14.48 5.34 -2.04
C LYS A 242 15.42 4.16 -1.86
N SER A 243 15.24 3.39 -0.79
CA SER A 243 16.05 2.20 -0.50
C SER A 243 15.18 0.97 -0.28
N VAL A 244 15.77 -0.21 -0.48
CA VAL A 244 15.15 -1.46 -0.02
C VAL A 244 15.48 -1.58 1.47
N PRO A 245 14.48 -1.56 2.37
CA PRO A 245 14.75 -1.62 3.80
C PRO A 245 15.47 -2.91 4.17
N ASN A 246 16.45 -2.79 5.06
CA ASN A 246 17.07 -3.92 5.74
C ASN A 246 16.62 -3.94 7.21
N ILE A 247 16.85 -5.07 7.90
CA ILE A 247 16.43 -5.23 9.29
C ILE A 247 17.11 -4.20 10.20
N GLU A 248 18.38 -3.87 9.95
CA GLU A 248 19.14 -2.94 10.80
C GLU A 248 18.56 -1.52 10.80
N ARG A 249 18.08 -1.04 9.64
CA ARG A 249 17.46 0.28 9.52
C ARG A 249 16.04 0.33 10.10
N LEU A 250 15.43 -0.83 10.33
CA LEU A 250 14.08 -0.99 10.89
C LEU A 250 14.06 -1.26 12.41
N ARG A 251 15.23 -1.23 13.06
CA ARG A 251 15.43 -1.27 14.52
C ARG A 251 15.57 0.14 15.08
#